data_AF-A0A937Y4C0-F1
#
_entry.id   AF-A0A937Y4C0-F1
#
_cell.length_a   1.000
_cell.length_b   1.000
_cell.length_c   1.000
_cell.angle_alpha   90.00
_cell.angle_beta   90.00
_cell.angle_gamma   90.00
#
_symmetry.space_group_name_H-M   'P 1'
#
loop_
_entity.id
_entity.type
_entity.pdbx_description
1 polymer ?
#
loop_
_entity_poly.entity_id
_entity_poly.type
_entity_poly.pdbx_seq_one_letter_code
_entity_poly.pdbx_strand_id
1 'polypeptide(L)' 'MSPLAEQICRELKAKPQQFSEIADAHRDAAWRTFLRTWGELRENNVLKRDEDGRYLVAGD' A
#
# COMPACT_ATOMS: atom_id res chain seq x y z
N MET A 1 7.48 -10.52 0.25
CA MET A 1 6.23 -9.74 0.35
C MET A 1 5.05 -10.70 0.28
N SER A 2 3.99 -10.50 1.08
CA SER A 2 2.75 -11.27 0.98
C SER A 2 1.98 -10.96 -0.33
N PRO A 3 1.09 -11.84 -0.81
CA PRO A 3 0.35 -11.62 -2.06
C PRO A 3 -0.46 -10.31 -2.05
N LEU A 4 -1.04 -9.97 -0.91
CA LEU A 4 -1.77 -8.71 -0.72
C LEU A 4 -0.81 -7.50 -0.76
N ALA A 5 0.40 -7.62 -0.21
CA ALA A 5 1.40 -6.57 -0.27
C ALA A 5 1.87 -6.33 -1.71
N GLU A 6 2.08 -7.40 -2.49
CA GLU A 6 2.44 -7.29 -3.91
C GLU A 6 1.33 -6.66 -4.74
N GLN A 7 0.06 -6.96 -4.42
CA GLN A 7 -1.10 -6.35 -5.05
C GLN A 7 -1.15 -4.84 -4.76
N ILE A 8 -1.08 -4.45 -3.49
CA ILE A 8 -1.07 -3.02 -3.10
C ILE A 8 0.10 -2.29 -3.74
N CYS A 9 1.27 -2.92 -3.82
CA CYS A 9 2.41 -2.33 -4.52
C CYS A 9 2.13 -2.10 -6.01
N ARG A 10 1.49 -3.05 -6.71
CA ARG A 10 1.12 -2.87 -8.12
C ARG A 10 0.11 -1.73 -8.30
N GLU A 11 -0.87 -1.65 -7.41
CA GLU A 11 -1.87 -0.56 -7.40
C GLU A 11 -1.19 0.80 -7.22
N LEU A 12 -0.29 0.92 -6.23
CA LEU A 12 0.44 2.16 -5.96
C LEU A 12 1.47 2.54 -7.02
N LYS A 13 2.01 1.56 -7.77
CA LYS A 13 2.82 1.82 -8.97
C LYS A 13 1.97 2.37 -10.11
N ALA A 14 0.74 1.89 -10.27
CA ALA A 14 -0.16 2.33 -11.32
C ALA A 14 -0.80 3.70 -11.00
N LYS A 15 -1.13 3.93 -9.72
CA LYS A 15 -1.80 5.14 -9.26
C LYS A 15 -1.40 5.47 -7.81
N PRO A 16 -0.80 6.64 -7.55
CA PRO A 16 -0.58 7.11 -6.18
C PRO A 16 -1.92 7.30 -5.44
N GLN A 17 -2.02 6.81 -4.21
CA GLN A 17 -3.26 6.81 -3.42
C GLN A 17 -3.01 7.15 -1.95
N GLN A 18 -3.98 7.76 -1.29
CA GLN A 18 -3.97 7.93 0.17
C GLN A 18 -4.22 6.61 0.89
N PHE A 19 -3.75 6.50 2.15
CA PHE A 19 -4.00 5.31 2.98
C PHE A 19 -5.49 4.98 3.10
N SER A 20 -6.34 5.99 3.26
CA SER A 20 -7.80 5.82 3.35
C SER A 20 -8.38 5.21 2.08
N GLU A 21 -7.93 5.64 0.90
CA GLU A 21 -8.37 5.09 -0.39
C GLU A 21 -7.96 3.63 -0.55
N ILE A 22 -6.74 3.28 -0.11
CA ILE A 22 -6.24 1.90 -0.16
C ILE A 22 -7.01 1.03 0.84
N ALA A 23 -7.23 1.52 2.07
CA ALA A 23 -7.98 0.80 3.09
C ALA A 23 -9.43 0.54 2.65
N ASP A 24 -10.07 1.50 1.99
CA ASP A 24 -11.44 1.34 1.47
C ASP A 24 -11.49 0.36 0.29
N ALA A 25 -10.52 0.42 -0.64
CA ALA A 25 -10.41 -0.52 -1.75
C ALA A 25 -10.20 -1.98 -1.29
N HIS A 26 -9.61 -2.17 -0.10
CA HIS A 26 -9.35 -3.48 0.50
C HIS A 26 -10.27 -3.77 1.70
N ARG A 27 -11.45 -3.13 1.78
CA ARG A 27 -12.40 -3.27 2.89
C ARG A 27 -12.89 -4.69 3.14
N ASP A 28 -12.89 -5.53 2.11
CA ASP A 28 -13.30 -6.94 2.21
C ASP A 28 -12.22 -7.81 2.86
N ALA A 29 -10.97 -7.34 2.93
CA ALA A 29 -9.92 -7.99 3.70
C ALA A 29 -10.15 -7.79 5.19
N ALA A 30 -9.89 -8.83 6.00
CA ALA A 30 -9.90 -8.67 7.44
C ALA A 30 -8.94 -7.56 7.86
N TRP A 31 -9.42 -6.58 8.64
CA TRP A 31 -8.66 -5.38 9.00
C TRP A 31 -7.26 -5.67 9.57
N ARG A 32 -7.16 -6.72 10.39
CA ARG A 32 -5.88 -7.17 10.96
C ARG A 32 -4.89 -7.65 9.90
N THR A 33 -5.38 -8.33 8.87
CA THR A 33 -4.56 -8.80 7.73
C THR A 33 -4.09 -7.60 6.91
N PHE A 34 -4.96 -6.63 6.65
CA PHE A 34 -4.59 -5.39 5.99
C PHE A 34 -3.49 -4.63 6.75
N LEU A 35 -3.67 -4.42 8.05
CA LEU A 35 -2.66 -3.72 8.87
C LEU A 35 -1.31 -4.46 8.93
N ARG A 36 -1.32 -5.80 8.99
CA ARG A 36 -0.09 -6.60 8.92
C ARG A 36 0.61 -6.40 7.58
N THR A 37 -0.16 -6.43 6.49
CA THR A 37 0.34 -6.22 5.13
C THR A 37 0.92 -4.81 4.97
N TRP A 38 0.26 -3.81 5.54
CA TRP A 38 0.74 -2.43 5.56
C TRP A 38 2.06 -2.28 6.34
N GLY A 39 2.18 -2.98 7.47
CA GLY A 39 3.44 -3.08 8.22
C GLY A 39 4.57 -3.64 7.37
N GLU A 40 4.32 -4.75 6.68
CA GLU A 40 5.29 -5.39 5.77
C GLU A 40 5.77 -4.43 4.68
N LEU A 41 4.87 -3.66 4.06
CA LEU A 41 5.23 -2.65 3.05
C LEU A 41 6.15 -1.55 3.60
N ARG A 42 5.92 -1.12 4.84
CA ARG A 42 6.77 -0.13 5.50
C ARG A 42 8.14 -0.71 5.86
N GLU A 43 8.20 -1.94 6.34
CA GLU A 43 9.46 -2.61 6.68
C GLU A 43 10.36 -2.84 5.46
N ASN A 44 9.76 -3.08 4.29
CA ASN A 44 10.50 -3.24 3.04
C ASN A 44 10.93 -1.90 2.40
N ASN A 45 10.62 -0.74 3.01
CA ASN A 45 10.97 0.60 2.52
C ASN A 45 10.57 0.88 1.05
N VAL A 46 9.56 0.20 0.54
CA VAL A 46 9.09 0.37 -0.85
C VAL A 46 8.16 1.58 -1.02
N LEU A 47 7.62 2.10 0.08
CA LEU A 47 6.67 3.21 0.08
C LEU A 47 7.37 4.57 0.16
N LYS A 48 7.07 5.44 -0.80
CA LYS A 48 7.35 6.88 -0.75
C LYS A 48 6.03 7.65 -0.59
N ARG A 49 6.13 8.92 -0.19
CA ARG A 49 5.00 9.86 -0.15
C ARG A 49 5.29 11.04 -1.06
N ASP A 50 4.27 11.50 -1.79
CA ASP A 50 4.31 12.77 -2.51
C ASP A 50 3.95 13.95 -1.60
N GLU A 51 3.96 15.15 -2.17
CA GLU A 51 3.64 16.41 -1.47
C GLU A 51 2.17 16.48 -1.01
N ASP A 52 1.28 15.75 -1.67
CA ASP A 52 -0.13 15.62 -1.33
C ASP A 52 -0.39 14.52 -0.27
N GLY A 53 0.65 13.84 0.21
CA GLY A 53 0.56 12.77 1.21
C GLY A 53 0.06 11.44 0.66
N ARG A 54 0.01 11.26 -0.67
CA ARG A 54 -0.32 9.99 -1.31
C ARG A 54 0.90 9.08 -1.29
N TYR A 55 0.64 7.79 -1.14
CA TYR A 55 1.65 6.76 -1.23
C TYR A 55 1.91 6.42 -2.70
N LEU A 56 3.19 6.24 -3.02
CA LEU A 56 3.66 5.71 -4.29
C LEU A 56 4.77 4.70 -4.02
N VAL A 57 4.99 3.79 -4.95
CA VAL A 57 6.13 2.87 -4.91
C VAL A 57 7.18 3.40 -5.87
N ALA A 58 8.42 3.56 -5.38
CA ALA A 58 9.53 3.90 -6.25
C ALA A 58 9.69 2.78 -7.29
N GLY A 59 9.54 3.13 -8.57
CA GLY A 59 9.97 2.25 -9.65
C GLY A 59 11.48 2.05 -9.56
N ASP A 60 11.92 0.83 -9.83
CA ASP A 60 13.33 0.47 -10.07
C ASP A 60 13.92 1.36 -11.18
#